data_AF-A0A0G1Q4P2-F1
#
_entry.id   AF-A0A0G1Q4P2-F1
#
_cell.length_a   1.000
_cell.length_b   1.000
_cell.length_c   1.000
_cell.angle_alpha   90.00
_cell.angle_beta   90.00
_cell.angle_gamma   90.00
#
_symmetry.space_group_name_H-M   'P 1'
#
loop_
_entity.id
_entity.type
_entity.pdbx_description
1 polymer ?
#
loop_
_entity_poly.entity_id
_entity_poly.type
_entity_poly.pdbx_seq_one_letter_code
_entity_poly.pdbx_strand_id
1 'polypeptide(L)' 'MKVCVISNLFPPYHRGGAERVVASTIAGLKARGFEVIVITAAPRSSGYRASKPVEEDGVRVYRFF' A
#
# COMPACT_ATOMS: atom_id res chain seq x y z
N MET A 1 -4.07 -10.54 13.62
CA MET A 1 -2.77 -9.84 13.84
C MET A 1 -2.60 -8.79 12.76
N LYS A 2 -2.00 -7.63 13.08
CA LYS A 2 -1.80 -6.52 12.14
C LYS A 2 -0.41 -6.54 11.55
N VAL A 3 -0.29 -6.30 10.25
CA VAL A 3 0.99 -6.21 9.53
C VAL A 3 1.05 -4.87 8.79
N CYS A 4 2.10 -4.09 9.04
CA CYS A 4 2.36 -2.84 8.34
C CYS A 4 3.46 -3.06 7.28
N VAL A 5 3.13 -2.79 6.03
CA VAL A 5 4.05 -2.86 4.89
C VAL A 5 4.42 -1.45 4.46
N ILE A 6 5.71 -1.13 4.45
CA ILE A 6 6.23 0.17 4.02
C ILE A 6 6.98 -0.03 2.70
N SER A 7 6.53 0.64 1.66
CA SER A 7 7.16 0.60 0.33
C SER A 7 7.03 1.95 -0.35
N ASN A 8 8.07 2.44 -0.99
CA ASN A 8 8.00 3.70 -1.73
C ASN A 8 7.05 3.63 -2.94
N LEU A 9 6.75 2.43 -3.43
CA LEU A 9 5.82 2.20 -4.54
C LEU A 9 4.79 1.13 -4.17
N PHE A 10 3.54 1.45 -4.47
CA PHE A 10 2.39 0.58 -4.37
C PHE A 10 1.40 1.02 -5.47
N PRO A 11 0.63 0.09 -6.10
CA PRO A 11 -0.36 0.44 -7.11
C PRO A 11 -1.18 1.67 -6.69
N PRO A 12 -1.52 2.59 -7.61
CA PRO A 12 -1.28 2.51 -9.05
C PRO A 12 0.15 2.93 -9.46
N TYR A 13 0.97 3.44 -8.53
CA TYR A 13 2.33 3.88 -8.86
C TYR A 13 3.27 2.70 -9.01
N HIS A 14 3.95 2.67 -10.14
CA HIS A 14 4.84 1.59 -10.52
C HIS A 14 6.07 2.16 -11.22
N ARG A 15 7.19 1.45 -11.09
CA ARG A 15 8.44 1.78 -11.79
C ARG A 15 9.13 0.53 -12.36
N GLY A 16 8.78 -0.67 -11.91
CA GLY A 16 9.46 -1.89 -12.34
C GLY A 16 8.80 -3.18 -11.84
N GLY A 17 9.47 -3.89 -10.93
CA GLY A 17 8.96 -5.16 -10.40
C GLY A 17 8.74 -5.17 -8.88
N ALA A 18 9.34 -4.22 -8.16
CA ALA A 18 9.28 -4.20 -6.70
C ALA A 18 7.84 -4.01 -6.19
N GLU A 19 7.04 -3.17 -6.84
CA GLU A 19 5.64 -2.97 -6.49
C GLU A 19 4.79 -4.23 -6.70
N ARG A 20 5.15 -5.09 -7.68
CA ARG A 20 4.47 -6.37 -7.91
C ARG A 20 4.75 -7.35 -6.78
N VAL A 21 6.00 -7.43 -6.32
CA VAL A 21 6.39 -8.27 -5.17
C VAL A 21 5.66 -7.83 -3.91
N VAL A 22 5.56 -6.51 -3.67
CA VAL A 22 4.82 -5.95 -2.54
C VAL A 22 3.33 -6.32 -2.63
N ALA A 23 2.69 -6.14 -3.79
CA ALA A 23 1.30 -6.52 -4.00
C ALA A 23 1.06 -8.02 -3.78
N SER A 24 1.90 -8.90 -4.32
CA SER A 24 1.82 -10.35 -4.10
C SER A 24 2.02 -10.73 -2.64
N THR A 25 2.93 -10.05 -1.93
CA THR A 25 3.17 -10.28 -0.50
C THR A 25 1.93 -9.90 0.32
N ILE A 26 1.34 -8.73 0.05
CA ILE A 26 0.12 -8.27 0.71
C ILE A 26 -1.03 -9.23 0.45
N ALA A 27 -1.21 -9.69 -0.80
CA ALA A 27 -2.23 -10.66 -1.14
C ALA A 27 -2.07 -11.97 -0.33
N GLY A 28 -0.84 -12.49 -0.23
CA GLY A 28 -0.54 -13.67 0.58
C GLY A 28 -0.80 -13.48 2.08
N LEU A 29 -0.48 -12.30 2.63
CA LEU A 29 -0.77 -11.96 4.03
C LEU A 29 -2.29 -11.89 4.27
N LYS A 30 -3.04 -11.25 3.39
CA LYS A 30 -4.51 -11.20 3.49
C LYS A 30 -5.13 -12.58 3.42
N ALA A 31 -4.68 -13.42 2.49
CA ALA A 31 -5.18 -14.79 2.34
C ALA A 31 -4.98 -15.64 3.62
N ARG A 32 -3.99 -15.29 4.45
CA ARG A 32 -3.73 -15.92 5.75
C ARG A 32 -4.51 -15.28 6.91
N GLY A 33 -5.41 -14.33 6.63
CA GLY A 33 -6.25 -13.67 7.63
C GLY A 33 -5.57 -12.54 8.41
N PHE A 34 -4.44 -12.01 7.91
CA PHE A 34 -3.82 -10.83 8.52
C PHE A 34 -4.55 -9.55 8.11
N GLU A 35 -4.67 -8.61 9.05
CA GLU A 35 -5.08 -7.24 8.76
C GLU A 35 -3.84 -6.49 8.25
N VAL A 36 -3.85 -6.07 6.99
CA VAL A 36 -2.69 -5.43 6.35
C VAL A 36 -2.93 -3.93 6.22
N ILE A 37 -1.91 -3.15 6.58
CA ILE A 37 -1.85 -1.69 6.41
C ILE A 37 -0.64 -1.40 5.52
N VAL A 38 -0.79 -0.47 4.57
CA VAL A 38 0.30 -0.05 3.68
C VAL A 38 0.62 1.42 3.92
N ILE A 39 1.89 1.75 4.04
CA ILE A 39 2.41 3.11 3.98
C ILE A 39 3.25 3.22 2.71
N THR A 40 2.91 4.19 1.87
CA THR A 40 3.56 4.36 0.57
C THR A 40 3.68 5.81 0.16
N ALA A 41 4.51 6.08 -0.85
CA ALA A 41 4.65 7.41 -1.42
C ALA A 41 3.62 7.64 -2.54
N ALA A 42 3.35 8.90 -2.82
CA ALA A 42 2.57 9.37 -3.94
C ALA A 42 3.11 10.74 -4.42
N PRO A 43 2.96 11.08 -5.71
CA PRO A 43 3.28 12.43 -6.18
C PRO A 43 2.49 13.49 -5.41
N ARG A 44 3.13 14.61 -5.09
CA ARG A 44 2.48 15.74 -4.37
C ARG A 44 1.21 16.26 -5.05
N SER A 45 1.09 16.11 -6.37
CA SER A 45 -0.07 16.50 -7.18
C SER A 45 -1.24 15.49 -7.17
N SER A 46 -1.11 14.34 -6.52
CA SER A 46 -2.12 13.27 -6.55
C SER A 46 -3.37 13.56 -5.72
N GLY A 47 -3.34 14.60 -4.87
CA GLY A 47 -4.44 14.93 -3.96
C GLY A 47 -4.56 14.03 -2.72
N TYR A 48 -3.67 13.05 -2.55
CA TYR A 48 -3.64 12.21 -1.35
C TYR A 48 -3.20 13.00 -0.13
N ARG A 49 -3.78 12.67 1.03
CA ARG A 49 -3.45 13.29 2.32
C ARG A 49 -3.02 12.20 3.28
N ALA A 50 -1.84 12.36 3.89
CA ALA A 50 -1.28 11.40 4.84
C ALA A 50 -2.24 11.05 6.00
N SER A 51 -3.06 12.01 6.46
CA SER A 51 -4.03 11.79 7.53
C SER A 51 -5.31 11.09 7.10
N LYS A 52 -5.53 10.89 5.80
CA LYS A 52 -6.74 10.29 5.25
C LYS A 52 -6.38 9.05 4.42
N PRO A 53 -6.31 7.86 5.04
CA PRO A 53 -6.06 6.64 4.30
C PRO A 53 -7.20 6.35 3.32
N VAL A 54 -6.86 5.59 2.27
CA VAL A 54 -7.83 5.04 1.32
C VAL A 54 -7.91 3.53 1.52
N GLU A 55 -9.08 2.94 1.28
CA GLU A 55 -9.19 1.49 1.15
C GLU A 55 -9.04 1.10 -0.31
N GLU A 56 -8.04 0.27 -0.59
CA GLU A 56 -7.76 -0.28 -1.91
C GLU A 56 -7.68 -1.80 -1.77
N ASP A 57 -8.54 -2.52 -2.49
CA ASP A 57 -8.65 -3.99 -2.42
C ASP A 57 -8.73 -4.53 -0.99
N GLY A 58 -9.48 -3.87 -0.09
CA GLY A 58 -9.59 -4.27 1.32
C GLY A 58 -8.29 -4.16 2.12
N VAL A 59 -7.40 -3.25 1.70
CA VAL A 59 -6.18 -2.86 2.40
C VAL A 59 -6.24 -1.37 2.69
N ARG A 60 -5.89 -0.98 3.91
CA ARG A 60 -5.79 0.42 4.29
C ARG A 60 -4.45 0.99 3.84
N VAL A 61 -4.47 1.98 2.95
CA VAL A 61 -3.27 2.57 2.35
C VAL A 61 -3.13 4.04 2.77
N TYR A 62 -1.99 4.38 3.36
CA TYR A 62 -1.58 5.74 3.68
C TYR A 62 -0.56 6.22 2.66
N ARG A 63 -0.82 7.36 2.02
CA ARG A 63 0.01 7.91 0.95
C ARG A 63 0.62 9.26 1.36
N PHE A 64 1.95 9.35 1.25
CA PHE A 64 2.76 10.51 1.63
C PHE A 64 3.47 11.11 0.40
N PHE A 65 3.75 12.41 0.42
CA PHE A 65 4.45 13.14 -0.65
C PHE A 65 5.87 13.53 -0.24
#